data_AF-A0A2A4R6T2-F1
#
_entry.id   AF-A0A2A4R6T2-F1
#
_cell.length_a   1.000
_cell.length_b   1.000
_cell.length_c   1.000
_cell.angle_alpha   90.00
_cell.angle_beta   90.00
_cell.angle_gamma   90.00
#
_symmetry.space_group_name_H-M   'P 1'
#
loop_
_entity.id
_entity.type
_entity.pdbx_description
1 polymer ?
#
loop_
_entity_poly.entity_id
_entity_poly.type
_entity_poly.pdbx_seq_one_letter_code
_entity_poly.pdbx_strand_id
1 'polypeptide(L)' 'MFLLPMSDAEAKGCKKMRDCKDAVVHWCSGESRRDGDGDGIPCENVCRNKEQVDEIRRKIGC' A
#
# COMPACT_ATOMS: atom_id res chain seq x y z
N MET A 1 15.69 32.97 -3.33
CA MET A 1 15.03 32.04 -2.38
C MET A 1 14.39 30.92 -3.21
N PHE A 2 15.17 29.90 -3.61
CA PHE A 2 14.63 28.71 -4.28
C PHE A 2 14.35 27.66 -3.19
N LEU A 3 13.08 27.53 -2.80
CA LEU A 3 12.60 26.48 -1.91
C LEU A 3 11.83 25.45 -2.76
N LEU A 4 12.53 24.42 -3.21
CA LEU A 4 12.00 23.11 -3.63
C LEU A 4 13.08 22.08 -3.25
N PRO A 5 12.71 20.92 -2.68
CA PRO A 5 11.69 20.05 -3.24
C PRO A 5 10.54 19.73 -2.26
N MET A 6 9.34 19.62 -2.83
CA MET A 6 8.25 18.83 -2.25
C MET A 6 8.72 17.37 -2.14
N SER A 7 9.36 17.03 -1.04
CA SER A 7 9.73 15.66 -0.68
C SER A 7 8.63 14.99 0.13
N ASP A 8 7.38 15.12 -0.32
CA ASP A 8 6.45 14.02 -0.12
C ASP A 8 6.50 13.28 -1.45
N ALA A 9 7.27 12.19 -1.48
CA ALA A 9 6.90 11.09 -2.34
C ALA A 9 5.42 10.86 -2.07
N GLU A 10 4.54 11.37 -2.95
CA GLU A 10 3.09 11.29 -2.81
C GLU A 10 2.64 9.85 -3.10
N ALA A 11 3.35 8.88 -2.53
CA ALA A 11 2.77 7.66 -2.05
C ALA A 11 1.47 8.07 -1.37
N LYS A 12 0.33 7.72 -1.97
CA LYS A 12 -0.94 7.73 -1.24
C LYS A 12 -0.66 6.94 0.04
N GLY A 13 -0.48 7.66 1.15
CA GLY A 13 -0.32 7.01 2.44
C GLY A 13 -1.55 6.16 2.68
N CYS A 14 -1.42 5.11 3.49
CA CYS A 14 -2.51 4.18 3.77
C CYS A 14 -3.85 4.87 4.10
N LYS A 15 -3.80 6.05 4.74
CA LYS A 15 -4.95 6.92 5.03
C LYS A 15 -5.74 7.45 3.81
N LYS A 16 -5.13 7.47 2.63
CA LYS A 16 -5.75 7.90 1.36
C LYS A 16 -6.25 6.72 0.52
N MET A 17 -5.96 5.48 0.93
CA MET A 17 -6.44 4.28 0.22
C MET A 17 -7.93 4.10 0.48
N ARG A 18 -8.68 3.76 -0.58
CA ARG A 18 -10.13 3.57 -0.50
C ARG A 18 -10.50 2.22 0.10
N ASP A 19 -9.76 1.18 -0.31
CA ASP A 19 -10.05 -0.21 0.02
C ASP A 19 -8.76 -1.03 0.00
N CYS A 20 -8.79 -2.24 0.60
CA CYS A 20 -7.62 -3.12 0.64
C CYS A 20 -7.09 -3.45 -0.76
N LYS A 21 -7.98 -3.60 -1.75
CA LYS A 21 -7.56 -3.85 -3.14
C LYS A 21 -6.66 -2.75 -3.69
N ASP A 22 -6.99 -1.48 -3.42
CA ASP A 22 -6.18 -0.33 -3.85
C ASP A 22 -4.79 -0.40 -3.19
N ALA A 23 -4.74 -0.69 -1.89
CA ALA A 23 -3.49 -0.87 -1.15
C ALA A 23 -2.63 -2.01 -1.70
N VAL A 24 -3.21 -3.17 -2.01
CA VAL A 24 -2.49 -4.33 -2.55
C VAL A 24 -1.98 -4.06 -3.97
N VAL A 25 -2.76 -3.39 -4.83
CA VAL A 25 -2.31 -3.00 -6.18
C VAL A 25 -1.09 -2.08 -6.10
N HIS A 26 -1.15 -1.08 -5.22
CA HIS A 26 -0.01 -0.20 -4.97
C HIS A 26 1.20 -0.97 -4.42
N TRP A 27 0.99 -1.85 -3.44
CA TRP A 27 2.05 -2.69 -2.87
C TRP A 27 2.74 -3.56 -3.93
N CYS A 28 1.95 -4.22 -4.78
CA CYS A 28 2.44 -5.03 -5.89
C CYS A 28 3.11 -4.22 -7.01
N SER A 29 2.84 -2.92 -7.09
CA SER A 29 3.52 -2.01 -8.03
C SER A 29 4.94 -1.63 -7.59
N GLY A 30 5.48 -2.28 -6.55
CA GLY A 30 6.83 -2.05 -6.02
C GLY A 30 6.86 -1.15 -4.79
N GLU A 31 5.70 -0.81 -4.23
CA GLU A 31 5.60 0.06 -3.09
C GLU A 31 5.66 -0.71 -1.77
N SER A 32 6.72 -1.49 -1.57
CA SER A 32 6.89 -2.41 -0.43
C SER A 32 6.71 -1.76 0.94
N ARG A 33 6.99 -0.45 1.04
CA ARG A 33 6.81 0.38 2.26
C ARG A 33 5.36 0.47 2.78
N ARG A 34 4.37 -0.07 2.07
CA ARG A 34 2.98 -0.16 2.56
C ARG A 34 2.80 -1.20 3.65
N ASP A 35 3.68 -2.20 3.65
CA ASP A 35 3.85 -3.19 4.71
C ASP A 35 5.06 -2.74 5.54
N GLY A 36 4.79 -1.89 6.54
CA GLY A 36 5.83 -1.20 7.30
C GLY A 36 6.52 -2.11 8.32
N ASP A 37 5.80 -3.11 8.80
CA ASP A 37 6.20 -4.08 9.82
C ASP A 37 6.56 -5.45 9.23
N GLY A 38 6.27 -5.69 7.95
CA GLY A 38 6.76 -6.85 7.19
C GLY A 38 5.94 -8.13 7.41
N ASP A 39 4.71 -8.01 7.91
CA ASP A 39 3.84 -9.13 8.20
C ASP A 39 3.09 -9.64 6.94
N GLY A 40 3.16 -8.87 5.86
CA GLY A 40 2.50 -9.11 4.59
C GLY A 40 1.10 -8.49 4.49
N ILE A 41 0.78 -7.51 5.33
CA ILE A 41 -0.49 -6.78 5.33
C ILE A 41 -0.24 -5.31 4.98
N PRO A 42 -0.36 -4.91 3.70
CA PRO A 42 -0.20 -3.53 3.32
C PRO A 42 -1.36 -2.70 3.86
N CYS A 43 -1.06 -1.59 4.52
CA CYS A 43 -2.08 -0.62 4.96
C CYS A 43 -3.21 -1.26 5.77
N GLU A 44 -2.92 -1.61 7.01
CA GLU A 44 -3.85 -2.26 7.96
C GLU A 44 -5.15 -1.48 8.21
N ASN A 45 -5.19 -0.19 7.89
CA ASN A 45 -6.40 0.61 7.98
C ASN A 45 -7.50 0.17 6.99
N VAL A 46 -7.11 -0.46 5.88
CA VAL A 46 -8.02 -0.99 4.85
C VAL A 46 -7.90 -2.50 4.70
N CYS A 47 -6.71 -3.08 4.89
CA CYS A 47 -6.50 -4.52 4.88
C CYS A 47 -6.57 -5.08 6.30
N ARG A 48 -7.51 -6.00 6.56
CA ARG A 48 -7.75 -6.50 7.93
C ARG A 48 -6.89 -7.68 8.36
N ASN A 49 -6.45 -8.49 7.39
CA ASN A 49 -5.66 -9.68 7.64
C ASN A 49 -4.92 -10.10 6.36
N LYS A 50 -3.93 -10.97 6.54
CA LYS A 50 -3.11 -11.52 5.46
C LYS A 50 -3.90 -12.38 4.47
N GLU A 51 -4.90 -13.14 4.94
CA GLU A 51 -5.75 -13.96 4.06
C GLU A 51 -6.49 -13.13 3.02
N GLN A 52 -7.02 -11.97 3.42
CA GLN A 52 -7.68 -11.01 2.52
C GLN A 52 -6.68 -10.47 1.48
N VAL A 53 -5.46 -10.19 1.90
CA VAL A 53 -4.39 -9.69 1.03
C VAL A 53 -3.97 -10.77 0.03
N ASP A 54 -3.69 -11.98 0.49
CA ASP A 54 -3.34 -13.13 -0.35
C ASP A 54 -4.46 -13.48 -1.34
N GLU A 55 -5.72 -13.36 -0.93
CA GLU A 55 -6.85 -13.55 -1.85
C GLU A 55 -6.83 -12.49 -2.98
N ILE A 56 -6.63 -11.22 -2.62
CA ILE A 56 -6.57 -10.12 -3.60
C ILE A 56 -5.37 -10.30 -4.52
N ARG A 57 -4.20 -10.63 -3.97
CA ARG A 57 -2.97 -10.93 -4.72
C ARG A 57 -3.20 -12.03 -5.75
N ARG A 58 -3.76 -13.16 -5.32
CA ARG A 58 -4.15 -14.27 -6.21
C ARG A 58 -5.15 -13.82 -7.28
N LYS A 59 -6.10 -12.94 -6.95
CA LYS A 59 -7.08 -12.39 -7.92
C LYS A 59 -6.46 -11.45 -8.95
N ILE A 60 -5.43 -10.69 -8.58
CA ILE A 60 -4.78 -9.70 -9.47
C ILE A 60 -3.50 -10.22 -10.14
N GLY A 61 -2.95 -11.34 -9.71
CA GLY A 61 -1.78 -11.98 -10.33
C GLY A 61 -0.44 -11.36 -9.92
N CYS A 62 -0.35 -10.89 -8.66
CA CYS A 62 0.90 -10.62 -7.96
C CYS A 62 0.89 -11.41 -6.63
#